data_AF-A0A1B7NMC5-F1
#
_entry.id   AF-A0A1B7NMC5-F1
#
_cell.length_a   1.000
_cell.length_b   1.000
_cell.length_c   1.000
_cell.angle_alpha   90.00
_cell.angle_beta   90.00
_cell.angle_gamma   90.00
#
_symmetry.space_group_name_H-M   'P 1'
#
loop_
_entity.id
_entity.type
_entity.pdbx_description
1 polymer ?
#
loop_
_entity_poly.entity_id
_entity_poly.type
_entity_poly.pdbx_seq_one_letter_code
_entity_poly.pdbx_strand_id
1 'polypeptide(L)'
;MHNIVYVCDLLIRLHTDADIIIKNLLILTSYQAQYLIYKTALIELQNLFEAQYDKVLLHKVSSFQDEHHSVMIVDLVIIKFIDFLRDYDRLNLALSRARYGRYVIFNMSSIRDRSGYHDIKYLKDMLDHFTNTHTLYSLQTQFASVYITDERAFALVIDPTTDYPPEPGEIDKNSHDLHS
;
A
#
# COMPACT_ATOMS: atom_id res chain seq x y z
N MET A 1 11.30 -11.32 -2.68
CA MET A 1 11.69 -9.97 -2.19
C MET A 1 11.37 -8.98 -3.32
N HIS A 2 10.09 -8.88 -3.71
CA HIS A 2 9.69 -8.20 -4.95
C HIS A 2 8.69 -7.06 -4.74
N ASN A 3 7.95 -7.06 -3.63
CA ASN A 3 6.87 -6.08 -3.42
C ASN A 3 7.37 -4.64 -3.20
N ILE A 4 8.59 -4.45 -2.68
CA ILE A 4 9.08 -3.11 -2.33
C ILE A 4 9.17 -2.16 -3.51
N VAL A 5 9.65 -2.63 -4.66
CA VAL A 5 9.76 -1.81 -5.88
C VAL A 5 8.38 -1.32 -6.30
N TYR A 6 7.38 -2.21 -6.27
CA TYR A 6 6.00 -1.85 -6.60
C TYR A 6 5.37 -0.89 -5.59
N VAL A 7 5.65 -1.07 -4.29
CA VAL A 7 5.16 -0.16 -3.25
C VAL A 7 5.79 1.23 -3.39
N CYS A 8 7.09 1.32 -3.62
CA CYS A 8 7.78 2.59 -3.84
C CYS A 8 7.29 3.29 -5.11
N ASP A 9 7.14 2.57 -6.22
CA ASP A 9 6.58 3.09 -7.47
C ASP A 9 5.15 3.60 -7.31
N LEU A 10 4.29 2.82 -6.64
CA LEU A 10 2.92 3.24 -6.32
C LEU A 10 2.92 4.48 -5.42
N LEU A 11 3.78 4.51 -4.42
CA LEU A 11 3.87 5.62 -3.49
C LEU A 11 4.28 6.93 -4.19
N ILE A 12 5.22 6.86 -5.13
CA ILE A 12 5.58 8.00 -5.98
C ILE A 12 4.37 8.44 -6.80
N ARG A 13 3.69 7.53 -7.51
CA ARG A 13 2.52 7.87 -8.34
C ARG A 13 1.36 8.46 -7.54
N LEU A 14 1.11 7.95 -6.34
CA LEU A 14 0.10 8.53 -5.44
C LEU A 14 0.45 9.96 -5.04
N HIS A 15 1.73 10.23 -4.82
CA HIS A 15 2.19 11.58 -4.52
C HIS A 15 2.18 12.51 -5.74
N THR A 16 2.73 12.08 -6.88
CA THR A 16 2.98 12.95 -8.04
C THR A 16 1.80 13.06 -8.99
N ASP A 17 1.10 11.94 -9.23
CA ASP A 17 0.07 11.87 -10.27
C ASP A 17 -1.32 12.09 -9.68
N ALA A 18 -1.53 11.64 -8.44
CA ALA A 18 -2.78 11.79 -7.71
C ALA A 18 -2.75 12.91 -6.65
N ASP A 19 -1.65 13.66 -6.56
CA ASP A 19 -1.46 14.81 -5.65
C ASP A 19 -1.79 14.50 -4.17
N ILE A 20 -1.50 13.27 -3.72
CA ILE A 20 -1.72 12.88 -2.33
C ILE A 20 -0.56 13.37 -1.48
N ILE A 21 -0.89 14.11 -0.42
CA ILE A 21 0.10 14.60 0.55
C ILE A 21 0.81 13.42 1.21
N ILE A 22 2.15 13.41 1.19
CA ILE A 22 2.98 12.31 1.67
C ILE A 22 2.65 11.88 3.11
N LYS A 23 2.40 12.83 4.02
CA LYS A 23 2.01 12.57 5.42
C LYS A 23 0.73 11.74 5.56
N ASN A 24 -0.11 11.74 4.52
CA ASN A 24 -1.40 11.06 4.46
C ASN A 24 -1.30 9.67 3.80
N LEU A 25 -0.09 9.22 3.47
CA LEU A 25 0.23 7.86 3.03
C LEU A 25 0.76 7.02 4.21
N LEU A 26 0.22 5.80 4.33
CA LEU A 26 0.63 4.81 5.31
C LEU A 26 1.03 3.50 4.61
N ILE A 27 2.21 2.98 4.93
CA ILE A 27 2.63 1.62 4.59
C ILE A 27 2.43 0.72 5.81
N LEU A 28 1.63 -0.33 5.65
CA LEU A 28 1.55 -1.45 6.58
C LEU A 28 2.29 -2.66 6.03
N THR A 29 3.16 -3.23 6.85
CA THR A 29 3.84 -4.49 6.53
C THR A 29 3.74 -5.49 7.68
N SER A 30 3.77 -6.77 7.36
CA SER A 30 3.59 -7.85 8.32
C SER A 30 4.89 -8.27 9.02
N TYR A 31 6.05 -8.05 8.40
CA TYR A 31 7.33 -8.57 8.88
C TYR A 31 8.35 -7.49 9.24
N GLN A 32 9.12 -7.72 10.32
CA GLN A 32 10.18 -6.82 10.76
C GLN A 32 11.25 -6.58 9.70
N ALA A 33 11.65 -7.62 8.96
CA ALA A 33 12.65 -7.47 7.91
C ALA A 33 12.15 -6.49 6.83
N GLN A 34 10.90 -6.65 6.38
CA GLN A 34 10.30 -5.78 5.38
C GLN A 34 10.16 -4.34 5.88
N TYR A 35 9.78 -4.17 7.15
CA TYR A 35 9.74 -2.86 7.81
C TYR A 35 11.10 -2.13 7.77
N LEU A 36 12.20 -2.84 8.04
CA LEU A 36 13.53 -2.25 7.99
C LEU A 36 13.94 -1.87 6.56
N ILE A 37 13.60 -2.70 5.57
CA ILE A 37 13.90 -2.40 4.17
C ILE A 37 13.11 -1.14 3.72
N TYR A 38 11.84 -1.02 4.11
CA TYR A 38 11.06 0.19 3.81
C TYR A 38 11.66 1.46 4.43
N LYS A 39 12.18 1.38 5.66
CA LYS A 39 12.87 2.54 6.26
C LYS A 39 14.03 3.02 5.40
N THR A 40 14.86 2.10 4.91
CA THR A 40 15.98 2.46 4.02
C THR A 40 15.47 3.02 2.70
N ALA A 41 14.50 2.37 2.07
CA ALA A 41 13.97 2.80 0.78
C ALA A 41 13.31 4.19 0.84
N LEU A 42 12.60 4.53 1.91
CA LEU A 42 12.01 5.86 2.07
C LEU A 42 13.07 6.97 2.17
N ILE A 43 14.20 6.70 2.83
CA ILE A 43 15.34 7.63 2.88
C ILE A 43 15.96 7.80 1.50
N GLU A 44 16.14 6.69 0.75
CA GLU A 44 16.65 6.75 -0.62
C GLU A 44 15.73 7.54 -1.55
N LEU A 45 14.42 7.30 -1.47
CA LEU A 45 13.43 8.06 -2.24
C LEU A 45 13.46 9.55 -1.92
N GLN A 46 13.58 9.92 -0.65
CA GLN A 46 13.71 11.32 -0.26
C GLN A 46 14.92 11.98 -0.92
N ASN A 47 16.06 11.30 -0.95
CA ASN A 47 17.28 11.83 -1.58
C ASN A 47 17.16 11.93 -3.10
N LEU A 48 16.42 11.01 -3.74
CA LEU A 48 16.28 10.95 -5.20
C LEU A 48 15.29 11.96 -5.76
N PHE A 49 14.20 12.24 -5.04
CA PHE A 49 13.09 13.06 -5.53
C PHE A 49 12.96 14.41 -4.82
N GLU A 50 13.87 14.72 -3.88
CA GLU A 50 13.85 15.95 -3.06
C GLU A 50 12.49 16.18 -2.35
N ALA A 51 11.80 15.09 -2.01
CA ALA A 51 10.48 15.09 -1.38
C ALA A 51 10.54 14.48 0.03
N GLN A 52 9.57 14.83 0.88
CA GLN A 52 9.55 14.44 2.31
C GLN A 52 9.09 12.99 2.55
N TYR A 53 9.67 12.02 1.85
CA TYR A 53 9.28 10.60 1.98
C TYR A 53 9.58 10.00 3.36
N ASP A 54 10.39 10.66 4.20
CA ASP A 54 10.48 10.33 5.64
C ASP A 54 9.18 10.54 6.42
N LYS A 55 8.22 11.31 5.87
CA LYS A 55 6.91 11.56 6.48
C LYS A 55 5.86 10.51 6.16
N VAL A 56 6.17 9.57 5.25
CA VAL A 56 5.31 8.40 5.04
C VAL A 56 5.23 7.62 6.34
N LEU A 57 4.01 7.41 6.84
CA LEU A 57 3.84 6.58 8.02
C LEU A 57 4.15 5.12 7.67
N LEU A 58 4.95 4.48 8.50
CA LEU A 58 5.37 3.10 8.30
C LEU A 58 5.16 2.34 9.60
N HIS A 59 4.27 1.34 9.57
CA HIS A 59 3.95 0.52 10.73
C HIS A 59 3.99 -0.96 10.40
N LYS A 60 4.27 -1.75 11.44
CA LYS A 60 3.93 -3.17 11.42
C LYS A 60 2.49 -3.34 11.82
N VAL A 61 1.79 -4.26 11.17
CA VAL A 61 0.38 -4.56 11.50
C VAL A 61 0.22 -4.93 12.98
N SER A 62 1.16 -5.69 13.55
CA SER A 62 1.12 -6.10 14.96
C SER A 62 1.17 -4.93 15.97
N SER A 63 1.65 -3.76 15.56
CA SER A 63 1.80 -2.57 16.39
C SER A 63 0.87 -1.43 15.96
N PHE A 64 0.03 -1.67 14.95
CA PHE A 64 -0.87 -0.64 14.43
C PHE A 64 -2.14 -0.62 15.29
N GLN A 65 -2.35 0.47 16.03
CA GLN A 65 -3.52 0.67 16.90
C GLN A 65 -4.33 1.92 16.53
N ASP A 66 -3.89 2.66 15.51
CA ASP A 66 -4.55 3.90 15.11
C ASP A 66 -5.92 3.62 14.48
N GLU A 67 -6.87 4.52 14.72
CA GLU A 67 -8.26 4.29 14.34
C GLU A 67 -8.44 4.20 12.83
N HIS A 68 -7.88 5.16 12.07
CA HIS A 68 -8.03 5.23 10.61
C HIS A 68 -6.97 6.12 9.95
N HIS A 69 -6.60 5.82 8.69
CA HIS A 69 -5.67 6.61 7.88
C HIS A 69 -6.26 6.96 6.51
N SER A 70 -5.83 8.08 5.92
CA SER A 70 -6.36 8.58 4.64
C SER A 70 -6.19 7.56 3.52
N VAL A 71 -4.94 7.26 3.16
CA VAL A 71 -4.59 6.27 2.14
C VAL A 71 -3.58 5.28 2.70
N MET A 72 -3.81 3.99 2.43
CA MET A 72 -3.03 2.89 2.97
C MET A 72 -2.54 1.94 1.89
N ILE A 73 -1.26 1.58 1.97
CA ILE A 73 -0.65 0.50 1.20
C ILE A 73 -0.36 -0.65 2.17
N VAL A 74 -1.01 -1.78 1.96
CA VAL A 74 -0.85 -3.00 2.76
C VAL A 74 -0.01 -3.99 1.98
N ASP A 75 1.22 -4.22 2.42
CA ASP A 75 2.16 -5.16 1.82
C ASP A 75 2.07 -6.54 2.48
N LEU A 76 1.44 -7.48 1.78
CA LEU A 76 1.28 -8.88 2.19
C LEU A 76 2.41 -9.75 1.62
N VAL A 77 3.67 -9.44 1.94
CA VAL A 77 4.80 -10.29 1.54
C VAL A 77 4.66 -11.67 2.16
N ILE A 78 4.67 -12.73 1.36
CA ILE A 78 4.78 -14.11 1.86
C ILE A 78 6.19 -14.61 1.63
N ILE A 79 7.00 -14.59 2.68
CA ILE A 79 8.42 -14.98 2.58
C ILE A 79 8.59 -16.50 2.75
N LYS A 80 8.00 -17.09 3.80
CA LYS A 80 8.12 -18.53 4.14
C LYS A 80 6.87 -19.15 4.75
N PHE A 81 6.17 -18.41 5.62
CA PHE A 81 4.98 -18.88 6.33
C PHE A 81 3.81 -17.92 6.11
N ILE A 82 2.59 -18.45 6.10
CA ILE A 82 1.35 -17.67 5.93
C ILE A 82 0.75 -17.25 7.26
N ASP A 83 1.52 -17.28 8.36
CA ASP A 83 1.01 -17.08 9.73
C ASP A 83 0.30 -15.74 9.91
N PHE A 84 0.83 -14.66 9.31
CA PHE A 84 0.14 -13.37 9.30
C PHE A 84 -1.22 -13.47 8.60
N LEU A 85 -1.27 -14.18 7.48
CA LEU A 85 -2.49 -14.40 6.71
C LEU A 85 -3.41 -15.46 7.31
N ARG A 86 -3.02 -16.12 8.41
CA ARG A 86 -3.86 -17.03 9.23
C ARG A 86 -4.53 -16.32 10.40
N ASP A 87 -3.99 -15.17 10.78
CA ASP A 87 -4.57 -14.33 11.82
C ASP A 87 -5.63 -13.41 11.18
N TYR A 88 -6.88 -13.85 11.26
CA TYR A 88 -8.03 -13.14 10.71
C TYR A 88 -8.13 -11.72 11.27
N ASP A 89 -7.94 -11.55 12.58
CA ASP A 89 -8.09 -10.24 13.23
C ASP A 89 -7.02 -9.27 12.75
N ARG A 90 -5.77 -9.72 12.60
CA ARG A 90 -4.70 -8.88 12.06
C ARG A 90 -4.92 -8.52 10.59
N LEU A 91 -5.38 -9.45 9.77
CA LEU A 91 -5.66 -9.15 8.36
C LEU A 91 -6.86 -8.20 8.24
N ASN A 92 -7.94 -8.47 8.98
CA ASN A 92 -9.12 -7.59 9.01
C ASN A 92 -8.75 -6.19 9.51
N LEU A 93 -7.90 -6.09 10.53
CA LEU A 93 -7.37 -4.81 11.00
C LEU A 93 -6.59 -4.09 9.90
N ALA A 94 -5.66 -4.77 9.21
CA ALA A 94 -4.91 -4.15 8.13
C ALA A 94 -5.81 -3.67 6.97
N LEU A 95 -6.90 -4.39 6.71
CA LEU A 95 -7.83 -4.10 5.62
C LEU A 95 -8.94 -3.09 5.98
N SER A 96 -9.23 -2.81 7.24
CA SER A 96 -10.40 -1.98 7.62
C SER A 96 -10.09 -0.51 7.93
N ARG A 97 -8.82 -0.11 7.90
CA ARG A 97 -8.36 1.17 8.49
C ARG A 97 -8.23 2.32 7.50
N ALA A 98 -8.28 2.03 6.20
CA ALA A 98 -8.20 3.06 5.17
C ALA A 98 -9.53 3.81 5.06
N ARG A 99 -9.49 5.15 4.98
CA ARG A 99 -10.68 6.01 4.80
C ARG A 99 -11.02 6.21 3.33
N TYR A 100 -10.03 6.59 2.53
CA TYR A 100 -10.25 7.08 1.16
C TYR A 100 -9.63 6.18 0.10
N GLY A 101 -8.55 5.46 0.44
CA GLY A 101 -7.90 4.58 -0.52
C GLY A 101 -7.14 3.45 0.16
N ARG A 102 -7.36 2.23 -0.32
CA ARG A 102 -6.61 1.05 0.12
C ARG A 102 -5.99 0.35 -1.08
N TYR A 103 -4.69 0.10 -0.97
CA TYR A 103 -3.89 -0.65 -1.92
C TYR A 103 -3.33 -1.89 -1.24
N VAL A 104 -3.72 -3.09 -1.68
CA VAL A 104 -3.17 -4.34 -1.11
C VAL A 104 -2.22 -4.96 -2.11
N ILE A 105 -0.94 -5.07 -1.76
CA ILE A 105 0.11 -5.61 -2.61
C ILE A 105 0.46 -7.03 -2.16
N PHE A 106 0.31 -8.00 -3.05
CA PHE A 106 0.59 -9.40 -2.72
C PHE A 106 1.01 -10.21 -3.95
N ASN A 107 1.67 -11.35 -3.71
CA ASN A 107 2.00 -12.32 -4.75
C ASN A 107 1.05 -13.51 -4.69
N MET A 108 0.08 -13.55 -5.62
CA MET A 108 -1.00 -14.54 -5.64
C MET A 108 -0.48 -15.98 -5.72
N SER A 109 0.53 -16.22 -6.57
CA SER A 109 1.12 -17.56 -6.74
C SER A 109 1.79 -18.01 -5.43
N SER A 110 2.55 -17.11 -4.81
CA SER A 110 3.18 -17.36 -3.51
C SER A 110 2.18 -17.56 -2.38
N ILE A 111 0.92 -17.11 -2.50
CA ILE A 111 -0.13 -17.43 -1.55
C ILE A 111 -0.65 -18.85 -1.81
N ARG A 112 -1.03 -19.12 -3.07
CA ARG A 112 -1.68 -20.37 -3.49
C ARG A 112 -0.77 -21.59 -3.32
N ASP A 113 0.53 -21.42 -3.55
CA ASP A 113 1.52 -22.52 -3.49
C ASP A 113 1.89 -22.94 -2.06
N ARG A 114 1.38 -22.25 -1.02
CA ARG A 114 1.76 -22.53 0.37
C ARG A 114 0.87 -23.60 0.99
N SER A 115 1.53 -24.53 1.69
CA SER A 115 0.87 -25.51 2.54
C SER A 115 -0.05 -24.81 3.54
N GLY A 116 -1.35 -25.08 3.42
CA GLY A 116 -2.40 -24.54 4.26
C GLY A 116 -3.11 -23.29 3.74
N TYR A 117 -2.78 -22.78 2.54
CA TYR A 117 -3.70 -21.86 1.84
C TYR A 117 -5.09 -22.50 1.71
N HIS A 118 -5.12 -23.78 1.38
CA HIS A 118 -6.37 -24.53 1.24
C HIS A 118 -7.16 -24.65 2.56
N ASP A 119 -6.55 -24.38 3.70
CA ASP A 119 -7.16 -24.52 5.02
C ASP A 119 -7.72 -23.18 5.56
N ILE A 120 -7.41 -22.05 4.91
CA ILE A 120 -7.82 -20.71 5.36
C ILE A 120 -8.98 -20.21 4.51
N LYS A 121 -10.21 -20.58 4.91
CA LYS A 121 -11.43 -20.24 4.16
C LYS A 121 -11.54 -18.75 3.85
N TYR A 122 -11.37 -17.88 4.85
CA TYR A 122 -11.53 -16.44 4.66
C TYR A 122 -10.52 -15.84 3.67
N LEU A 123 -9.29 -16.38 3.61
CA LEU A 123 -8.27 -15.90 2.69
C LEU A 123 -8.63 -16.27 1.25
N LYS A 124 -9.26 -17.43 1.04
CA LYS A 124 -9.85 -17.78 -0.26
C LYS A 124 -11.00 -16.86 -0.60
N ASP A 125 -11.96 -16.70 0.31
CA ASP A 125 -13.14 -15.87 0.10
C ASP A 125 -12.73 -14.43 -0.26
N MET A 126 -11.71 -13.88 0.43
CA MET A 126 -11.14 -12.57 0.12
C MET A 126 -10.54 -12.51 -1.29
N LEU A 127 -9.70 -13.49 -1.67
CA LEU A 127 -9.05 -13.50 -3.00
C LEU A 127 -10.04 -13.77 -4.14
N ASP A 128 -11.03 -14.62 -3.90
CA ASP A 128 -12.12 -14.90 -4.82
C ASP A 128 -12.99 -13.65 -4.98
N HIS A 129 -13.27 -12.93 -3.89
CA HIS A 129 -13.96 -11.65 -3.95
C HIS A 129 -13.18 -10.63 -4.79
N PHE A 130 -11.87 -10.49 -4.60
CA PHE A 130 -11.04 -9.58 -5.41
C PHE A 130 -11.05 -9.96 -6.90
N THR A 131 -11.01 -11.25 -7.20
CA THR A 131 -11.08 -11.77 -8.56
C THR A 131 -12.46 -11.48 -9.18
N ASN A 132 -13.54 -11.77 -8.46
CA ASN A 132 -14.91 -11.65 -8.96
C ASN A 132 -15.36 -10.19 -9.11
N THR A 133 -14.81 -9.28 -8.28
CA THR A 133 -15.14 -7.85 -8.34
C THR A 133 -14.28 -7.07 -9.34
N HIS A 134 -13.37 -7.73 -10.08
CA HIS A 134 -12.44 -7.07 -11.02
C HIS A 134 -11.60 -5.97 -10.36
N THR A 135 -11.36 -6.09 -9.06
CA THR A 135 -10.56 -5.14 -8.29
C THR A 135 -9.09 -5.55 -8.23
N LEU A 136 -8.74 -6.68 -8.86
CA LEU A 136 -7.42 -7.28 -8.92
C LEU A 136 -6.68 -6.83 -10.19
N TYR A 137 -5.58 -6.07 -10.03
CA TYR A 137 -4.78 -5.57 -11.15
C TYR A 137 -3.35 -6.12 -11.10
N SER A 138 -2.84 -6.62 -12.23
CA SER A 138 -1.42 -6.94 -12.36
C SER A 138 -0.59 -5.66 -12.37
N LEU A 139 0.41 -5.57 -11.50
CA LEU A 139 1.27 -4.39 -11.41
C LEU A 139 2.36 -4.41 -12.49
N GLN A 140 2.42 -3.34 -13.26
CA GLN A 140 3.58 -2.96 -14.07
C GLN A 140 4.19 -1.72 -13.42
N THR A 141 5.51 -1.70 -13.27
CA THR A 141 6.25 -0.54 -12.75
C THR A 141 7.10 0.05 -13.86
N GLN A 142 7.20 1.38 -13.86
CA GLN A 142 8.00 2.13 -14.84
C GLN A 142 9.51 1.99 -14.56
N PHE A 143 9.87 1.57 -13.33
CA PHE A 143 11.26 1.43 -12.88
C PHE A 143 11.83 0.02 -13.10
N ALA A 144 11.05 -0.96 -13.58
CA ALA A 144 11.50 -2.35 -13.76
C ALA A 144 11.71 -2.77 -15.23
N SER A 145 12.28 -1.91 -16.07
CA SER A 145 12.71 -2.33 -17.41
C SER A 145 13.88 -3.33 -17.41
N VAL A 146 14.48 -3.64 -16.24
CA VAL A 146 15.70 -4.48 -16.16
C VAL A 146 15.54 -5.76 -15.32
N TYR A 147 14.53 -5.90 -14.45
CA TYR A 147 14.27 -7.19 -13.80
C TYR A 147 12.79 -7.36 -13.49
N ILE A 148 12.25 -8.54 -13.81
CA ILE A 148 10.95 -9.11 -13.41
C ILE A 148 9.91 -9.10 -14.56
N THR A 149 9.95 -10.17 -15.35
CA THR A 149 8.86 -10.66 -16.21
C THR A 149 7.79 -11.44 -15.42
N ASP A 150 7.59 -11.13 -14.13
CA ASP A 150 6.71 -11.92 -13.29
C ASP A 150 5.34 -11.24 -13.13
N GLU A 151 4.35 -11.75 -13.85
CA GLU A 151 2.93 -11.35 -13.92
C GLU A 151 2.16 -11.44 -12.58
N ARG A 152 2.82 -11.30 -11.43
CA ARG A 152 2.38 -11.95 -10.19
C ARG A 152 2.16 -11.04 -8.99
N ALA A 153 2.45 -9.74 -9.09
CA ALA A 153 2.13 -8.78 -8.05
C ALA A 153 0.76 -8.14 -8.36
N PHE A 154 -0.18 -8.27 -7.44
CA PHE A 154 -1.52 -7.72 -7.61
C PHE A 154 -1.75 -6.56 -6.66
N ALA A 155 -2.37 -5.49 -7.16
CA ALA A 155 -2.92 -4.41 -6.35
C ALA A 155 -4.45 -4.52 -6.32
N LEU A 156 -5.00 -4.48 -5.11
CA LEU A 156 -6.42 -4.20 -4.90
C LEU A 156 -6.60 -2.68 -4.78
N VAL A 157 -7.37 -2.06 -5.66
CA VAL A 157 -7.85 -0.68 -5.47
C VAL A 157 -9.30 -0.77 -4.99
N ILE A 158 -9.56 -0.36 -3.75
CA ILE A 158 -10.94 -0.10 -3.32
C ILE A 158 -11.19 1.40 -3.48
N ASP A 159 -12.18 1.67 -4.32
CA ASP A 159 -12.43 2.90 -5.08
C ASP A 159 -12.43 4.20 -4.23
N PRO A 160 -11.69 5.23 -4.65
CA PRO A 160 -11.71 6.59 -4.10
C PRO A 160 -13.00 7.39 -4.41
N THR A 161 -14.18 6.79 -4.33
CA THR A 161 -15.47 7.48 -4.63
C THR A 161 -15.82 8.67 -3.72
N THR A 162 -14.94 9.01 -2.78
CA THR A 162 -15.00 10.26 -2.05
C THR A 162 -13.84 11.11 -2.54
N ASP A 163 -14.15 12.21 -3.24
CA ASP A 163 -13.19 13.30 -3.46
C ASP A 163 -12.36 13.46 -2.19
N TYR A 164 -11.05 13.29 -2.28
CA TYR A 164 -10.16 13.53 -1.15
C TYR A 164 -10.34 15.00 -0.77
N PRO A 165 -11.01 15.34 0.35
CA PRO A 165 -11.28 16.73 0.63
C PRO A 165 -9.95 17.40 0.97
N PRO A 166 -9.65 18.59 0.42
CA PRO A 166 -8.50 19.36 0.87
C PRO A 166 -8.62 19.57 2.38
N GLU A 167 -7.51 19.39 3.11
CA GLU A 167 -7.53 19.55 4.57
C GLU A 167 -8.07 20.96 4.94
N PRO A 168 -8.93 21.08 5.97
CA PRO A 168 -9.34 22.39 6.47
C PRO A 168 -8.12 23.07 7.10
N GLY A 169 -7.40 23.88 6.31
CA GLY A 169 -6.21 24.60 6.78
C GLY A 169 -5.25 25.07 5.69
N GLU A 170 -5.26 24.47 4.51
CA GLU A 170 -4.39 24.86 3.38
C GLU A 170 -5.20 25.59 2.30
N ILE A 171 -5.87 26.68 2.69
CA ILE A 171 -6.15 27.74 1.72
C ILE A 171 -4.84 28.49 1.56
N ASP A 172 -4.26 28.42 0.37
CA ASP A 172 -3.11 29.22 -0.01
C ASP A 172 -3.42 30.71 0.23
N LYS A 173 -2.80 31.27 1.27
CA LYS A 173 -2.87 32.70 1.59
C LYS A 173 -2.13 33.57 0.57
N ASN A 174 -1.55 32.97 -0.49
CA ASN A 174 -0.91 33.69 -1.59
C ASN A 174 -1.77 33.77 -2.86
N SER A 175 -3.09 33.53 -2.79
CA SER A 175 -3.99 34.05 -3.81
C SER A 175 -4.10 35.57 -3.69
N HIS A 176 -3.07 36.21 -4.24
CA HIS A 176 -2.89 37.63 -4.41
C HIS A 176 -4.16 38.35 -4.84
N ASP A 177 -4.39 39.48 -4.16
CA ASP A 177 -4.91 40.72 -4.69
C ASP A 177 -4.68 40.88 -6.21
N LEU A 178 -5.69 40.52 -6.99
CA LEU A 178 -5.88 41.00 -8.36
C LEU A 178 -7.38 41.16 -8.62
N HIS A 179 -7.99 42.15 -7.98
CA HIS A 179 -9.02 42.95 -8.63
C HIS A 179 -8.95 44.39 -8.10
N SER A 180 -8.51 45.24 -9.02
CA SER A 180 -8.72 46.68 -9.23
C SER A 180 -9.55 47.47 -8.21
#